data_AF-A0A1V5IME3-F1
#
_entry.id   AF-A0A1V5IME3-F1
#
_cell.length_a   1.000
_cell.length_b   1.000
_cell.length_c   1.000
_cell.angle_alpha   90.00
_cell.angle_beta   90.00
_cell.angle_gamma   90.00
#
_symmetry.space_group_name_H-M   'P 1'
#
loop_
_entity.id
_entity.type
_entity.pdbx_description
1 polymer ?
#
loop_
_entity_poly.entity_id
_entity_poly.type
_entity_poly.pdbx_seq_one_letter_code
_entity_poly.pdbx_strand_id
1 'polypeptide(L)'
;MLQGERDMAAYNKTLGKFQLVGIPPAPRGIPQIEVTFDIDANGIVHVSAKDLGTGNEQKITITASSGLSEQDIERMMKDAESHADEDRKARETADVKNSAENLLYSTEKSLRDMGDKVDSSTKAEIEAAAGELKTALEGDDVEAIKARSDALMQASHKLAEAVYQQAQQEQAAASGDGSGGAQDEENVEEADYEVLDEDESK
;
A
#
# COMPACT_ATOMS: atom_id res chain seq x y z
N MET A 1 -16.06 7.29 11.55
CA MET A 1 -17.38 7.50 10.89
C MET A 1 -17.56 8.99 10.63
N LEU A 2 -17.68 9.36 9.36
CA LEU A 2 -17.86 10.74 8.92
C LEU A 2 -19.09 10.80 8.00
N GLN A 3 -19.74 11.95 7.93
CA GLN A 3 -20.85 12.25 7.02
C GLN A 3 -20.60 13.60 6.34
N GLY A 4 -20.66 13.63 5.02
CA GLY A 4 -20.49 14.82 4.20
C GLY A 4 -19.96 14.47 2.81
N GLU A 5 -19.94 15.47 1.93
CA GLU A 5 -19.61 15.34 0.50
C GLU A 5 -18.20 15.86 0.15
N ARG A 6 -17.44 16.36 1.15
CA ARG A 6 -16.10 16.90 0.90
C ARG A 6 -15.05 15.80 0.93
N ASP A 7 -14.01 15.97 0.13
CA ASP A 7 -12.97 14.95 -0.03
C ASP A 7 -12.12 14.77 1.23
N MET A 8 -11.86 15.85 1.96
CA MET A 8 -11.01 15.83 3.13
C MET A 8 -11.82 15.57 4.40
N ALA A 9 -11.38 14.59 5.18
CA ALA A 9 -12.04 14.15 6.42
C ALA A 9 -12.32 15.29 7.42
N ALA A 10 -11.44 16.29 7.49
CA ALA A 10 -11.54 17.43 8.42
C ALA A 10 -12.77 18.33 8.16
N TYR A 11 -13.30 18.33 6.94
CA TYR A 11 -14.43 19.16 6.54
C TYR A 11 -15.78 18.40 6.59
N ASN A 12 -15.77 17.15 7.03
CA ASN A 12 -16.96 16.32 7.17
C ASN A 12 -17.39 16.21 8.64
N LYS A 13 -18.69 15.99 8.87
CA LYS A 13 -19.26 15.83 10.21
C LYS A 13 -18.85 14.49 10.79
N THR A 14 -18.22 14.48 11.97
CA THR A 14 -17.91 13.23 12.67
C THR A 14 -19.16 12.67 13.34
N LEU A 15 -19.55 11.45 12.94
CA LEU A 15 -20.67 10.72 13.56
C LEU A 15 -20.21 9.86 14.73
N GLY A 16 -18.95 9.40 14.70
CA GLY A 16 -18.41 8.54 15.73
C GLY A 16 -17.02 8.03 15.40
N LYS A 17 -16.31 7.61 16.44
CA LYS A 17 -15.02 6.91 16.33
C LYS A 17 -15.16 5.60 17.09
N PHE A 18 -14.66 4.53 16.49
CA PHE A 18 -14.56 3.23 17.14
C PHE A 18 -13.20 2.64 16.78
N GLN A 19 -12.71 1.74 17.63
CA GLN A 19 -11.39 1.14 17.48
C GLN A 19 -11.55 -0.37 17.44
N LEU A 20 -11.07 -1.00 16.38
CA LEU A 20 -10.90 -2.44 16.32
C LEU A 20 -9.60 -2.80 17.06
N VAL A 21 -9.74 -3.32 18.27
CA VAL A 21 -8.61 -3.77 19.10
C VAL A 21 -8.37 -5.26 18.92
N GLY A 22 -7.16 -5.73 19.25
CA GLY A 22 -6.83 -7.15 19.21
C GLY A 22 -6.39 -7.67 17.83
N ILE A 23 -5.95 -6.79 16.93
CA ILE A 23 -5.31 -7.18 15.68
C ILE A 23 -3.88 -7.67 16.01
N PRO A 24 -3.51 -8.92 15.68
CA PRO A 24 -2.16 -9.42 15.91
C PRO A 24 -1.12 -8.58 15.16
N PRO A 25 0.11 -8.43 15.70
CA PRO A 25 1.18 -7.73 15.00
C PRO A 25 1.47 -8.38 13.64
N ALA A 26 1.26 -7.62 12.56
CA ALA A 26 1.52 -8.05 11.20
C ALA A 26 2.10 -6.89 10.39
N PRO A 27 2.87 -7.17 9.33
CA PRO A 27 3.29 -6.17 8.36
C PRO A 27 2.11 -5.35 7.80
N ARG A 28 2.38 -4.09 7.44
CA ARG A 28 1.39 -3.21 6.80
C ARG A 28 0.84 -3.88 5.54
N GLY A 29 -0.48 -3.79 5.34
CA GLY A 29 -1.17 -4.35 4.17
C GLY A 29 -1.55 -5.83 4.28
N ILE A 30 -1.12 -6.55 5.32
CA ILE A 30 -1.51 -7.96 5.53
C ILE A 30 -2.85 -8.11 6.27
N PRO A 31 -3.12 -7.38 7.37
CA PRO A 31 -4.43 -7.43 8.01
C PRO A 31 -5.54 -7.01 7.04
N GLN A 32 -6.53 -7.89 6.86
CA GLN A 32 -7.68 -7.64 6.01
C GLN A 32 -8.85 -7.24 6.89
N ILE A 33 -9.19 -5.96 6.88
CA ILE A 33 -10.29 -5.42 7.68
C ILE A 33 -11.48 -5.19 6.77
N GLU A 34 -12.54 -5.97 6.98
CA GLU A 34 -13.83 -5.78 6.34
C GLU A 34 -14.64 -4.78 7.17
N VAL A 35 -15.09 -3.69 6.55
CA VAL A 35 -15.96 -2.70 7.18
C VAL A 35 -17.31 -2.72 6.48
N THR A 36 -18.36 -3.04 7.23
CA THR A 36 -19.74 -3.09 6.72
C THR A 36 -20.54 -1.92 7.31
N PHE A 37 -21.29 -1.25 6.44
CA PHE A 37 -22.22 -0.19 6.79
C PHE A 37 -23.63 -0.68 6.46
N ASP A 38 -24.47 -0.80 7.47
CA ASP A 38 -25.87 -1.18 7.34
C ASP A 38 -26.74 -0.02 7.85
N ILE A 39 -27.70 0.41 7.02
CA ILE A 39 -28.56 1.56 7.30
C ILE A 39 -29.99 1.03 7.32
N ASP A 40 -30.64 1.14 8.48
CA ASP A 40 -32.00 0.67 8.63
C ASP A 40 -33.03 1.68 8.09
N ALA A 41 -34.30 1.24 8.01
CA ALA A 41 -35.41 2.09 7.56
C ALA A 41 -35.68 3.30 8.48
N ASN A 42 -35.13 3.31 9.69
CA ASN A 42 -35.24 4.41 10.65
C ASN A 42 -34.05 5.39 10.55
N GLY A 43 -33.09 5.14 9.66
CA GLY A 43 -31.87 5.94 9.52
C GLY A 43 -30.82 5.68 10.61
N ILE A 44 -30.93 4.59 11.36
CA ILE A 44 -29.92 4.13 12.29
C ILE A 44 -28.83 3.43 11.49
N VAL A 45 -27.58 3.87 11.69
CA VAL A 45 -26.42 3.29 11.01
C VAL A 45 -25.74 2.28 11.92
N HIS A 46 -25.76 1.02 11.52
CA HIS A 46 -24.98 -0.05 12.11
C HIS A 46 -23.67 -0.18 11.34
N VAL A 47 -22.56 -0.19 12.07
CA VAL A 47 -21.24 -0.32 11.47
C VAL A 47 -20.54 -1.45 12.18
N SER A 48 -20.03 -2.41 11.41
CA SER A 48 -19.14 -3.45 11.90
C SER A 48 -17.79 -3.34 11.20
N ALA A 49 -16.71 -3.57 11.95
CA ALA A 49 -15.41 -3.85 11.37
C ALA A 49 -14.93 -5.21 11.88
N LYS A 50 -14.56 -6.07 10.95
CA LYS A 50 -14.11 -7.43 11.21
C LYS A 50 -12.73 -7.65 10.60
N ASP A 51 -11.81 -8.15 11.40
CA ASP A 51 -10.55 -8.70 10.89
C ASP A 51 -10.82 -10.10 10.34
N LEU A 52 -10.60 -10.31 9.04
CA LEU A 52 -10.84 -11.60 8.38
C LEU A 52 -9.84 -12.68 8.82
N GLY A 53 -8.67 -12.30 9.32
CA GLY A 53 -7.65 -13.25 9.79
C GLY A 53 -7.99 -13.87 11.15
N THR A 54 -8.43 -13.04 12.10
CA THR A 54 -8.75 -13.49 13.47
C THR A 54 -10.23 -13.74 13.70
N GLY A 55 -11.10 -13.19 12.86
CA GLY A 55 -12.55 -13.15 13.09
C GLY A 55 -12.98 -12.14 14.16
N ASN A 56 -12.04 -11.38 14.75
CA ASN A 56 -12.35 -10.35 15.73
C ASN A 56 -13.22 -9.27 15.08
N GLU A 57 -14.35 -8.96 15.72
CA GLU A 57 -15.32 -7.98 15.25
C GLU A 57 -15.57 -6.92 16.32
N GLN A 58 -15.71 -5.66 15.88
CA GLN A 58 -16.24 -4.57 16.70
C GLN A 58 -17.38 -3.90 15.94
N LYS A 59 -18.46 -3.58 16.67
CA LYS A 59 -19.64 -2.94 16.10
C LYS A 59 -20.06 -1.71 16.89
N ILE A 60 -20.54 -0.71 16.19
CA ILE A 60 -21.13 0.51 16.75
C ILE A 60 -22.49 0.76 16.08
N THR A 61 -23.44 1.24 16.87
CA THR A 61 -24.74 1.69 16.36
C THR A 61 -24.82 3.19 16.57
N ILE A 62 -25.07 3.91 15.48
CA ILE A 62 -25.25 5.35 15.50
C ILE A 62 -26.73 5.62 15.30
N THR A 63 -27.42 5.88 16.39
CA THR A 63 -28.82 6.33 16.37
C THR A 63 -28.86 7.76 15.86
N ALA A 64 -29.53 8.01 14.74
CA ALA A 64 -29.69 9.33 14.15
C ALA A 64 -30.61 10.24 15.00
N SER A 65 -30.22 10.57 16.23
CA SER A 65 -30.93 11.56 17.06
C SER A 65 -30.58 13.01 16.67
N SER A 66 -29.62 13.20 15.76
CA SER A 66 -29.16 14.52 15.28
C SER A 66 -28.69 14.49 13.82
N GLY A 67 -29.51 13.90 12.95
CA GLY A 67 -29.30 13.95 11.49
C GLY A 67 -29.09 15.38 10.99
N LEU A 68 -28.43 15.53 9.84
CA LEU A 68 -28.33 16.82 9.16
C LEU A 68 -29.75 17.26 8.78
N SER A 69 -30.11 18.52 9.06
CA SER A 69 -31.35 19.09 8.52
C SER A 69 -31.23 19.26 7.00
N GLU A 70 -32.35 19.34 6.27
CA GLU A 70 -32.32 19.63 4.82
C GLU A 70 -31.50 20.89 4.50
N GLN A 71 -31.60 21.92 5.34
CA GLN A 71 -30.80 23.14 5.22
C GLN A 71 -29.31 22.90 5.43
N ASP A 72 -28.93 22.01 6.34
CA ASP A 72 -27.53 21.64 6.53
C ASP A 72 -27.00 20.83 5.35
N ILE A 73 -27.83 19.94 4.78
CA ILE A 73 -27.48 19.14 3.60
C ILE A 73 -27.25 20.05 2.40
N GLU A 74 -28.19 20.96 2.12
CA GLU A 74 -28.04 21.95 1.03
C GLU A 74 -26.81 22.83 1.22
N ARG A 75 -26.55 23.29 2.45
CA ARG A 75 -25.35 24.05 2.76
C ARG A 75 -24.08 23.23 2.51
N MET A 76 -24.03 21.98 2.97
CA MET A 76 -22.87 21.10 2.77
C MET A 76 -22.63 20.78 1.29
N MET A 77 -23.68 20.58 0.49
CA MET A 77 -23.55 20.38 -0.96
C MET A 77 -22.99 21.63 -1.64
N LYS A 78 -23.54 22.81 -1.32
CA LYS A 78 -23.06 24.07 -1.88
C LYS A 78 -21.62 24.38 -1.46
N ASP A 79 -21.27 24.13 -0.21
CA ASP A 79 -19.91 24.28 0.29
C ASP A 79 -18.96 23.34 -0.46
N ALA A 80 -19.31 22.07 -0.62
CA ALA A 80 -18.52 21.11 -1.39
C ALA A 80 -18.31 21.55 -2.85
N GLU A 81 -19.36 22.02 -3.53
CA GLU A 81 -19.24 22.57 -4.89
C GLU A 81 -18.31 23.79 -4.94
N SER A 82 -18.44 24.70 -3.98
CA SER A 82 -17.62 25.93 -3.94
C SER A 82 -16.14 25.67 -3.63
N HIS A 83 -15.85 24.56 -2.93
CA HIS A 83 -14.50 24.17 -2.52
C HIS A 83 -13.91 23.03 -3.36
N ALA A 84 -14.57 22.60 -4.43
CA ALA A 84 -14.15 21.44 -5.23
C ALA A 84 -12.70 21.53 -5.75
N ASP A 85 -12.25 22.72 -6.17
CA ASP A 85 -10.87 22.91 -6.65
C ASP A 85 -9.83 22.92 -5.51
N GLU A 86 -10.22 23.40 -4.32
CA GLU A 86 -9.37 23.37 -3.13
C GLU A 86 -9.23 21.93 -2.62
N ASP A 87 -10.34 21.22 -2.52
CA ASP A 87 -10.40 19.81 -2.11
C ASP A 87 -9.62 18.92 -3.08
N ARG A 88 -9.68 19.19 -4.39
CA ARG A 88 -8.86 18.47 -5.38
C ARG A 88 -7.37 18.66 -5.11
N LYS A 89 -6.91 19.89 -4.87
CA LYS A 89 -5.48 20.16 -4.56
C LYS A 89 -5.05 19.53 -3.24
N ALA A 90 -5.92 19.57 -2.22
CA ALA A 90 -5.65 18.95 -0.94
C ALA A 90 -5.56 17.41 -1.08
N ARG A 91 -6.44 16.80 -1.87
CA ARG A 91 -6.39 15.38 -2.21
C ARG A 91 -5.10 15.03 -2.94
N GLU A 92 -4.73 15.77 -3.99
CA GLU A 92 -3.49 15.55 -4.74
C GLU A 92 -2.26 15.62 -3.81
N THR A 93 -2.24 16.58 -2.88
CA THR A 93 -1.17 16.70 -1.88
C THR A 93 -1.12 15.48 -0.96
N ALA A 94 -2.29 15.03 -0.46
CA ALA A 94 -2.38 13.85 0.39
C ALA A 94 -1.97 12.56 -0.36
N ASP A 95 -2.35 12.41 -1.63
CA ASP A 95 -2.00 11.25 -2.46
C ASP A 95 -0.50 11.19 -2.72
N VAL A 96 0.14 12.33 -2.98
CA VAL A 96 1.60 12.43 -3.11
C VAL A 96 2.28 12.03 -1.81
N LYS A 97 1.83 12.57 -0.67
CA LYS A 97 2.37 12.20 0.66
C LYS A 97 2.22 10.71 0.95
N ASN A 98 1.04 10.15 0.74
CA ASN A 98 0.76 8.74 0.96
C ASN A 98 1.63 7.84 0.06
N SER A 99 1.79 8.21 -1.22
CA SER A 99 2.63 7.47 -2.16
C SER A 99 4.10 7.50 -1.75
N ALA A 100 4.59 8.66 -1.34
CA ALA A 100 5.95 8.86 -0.86
C ALA A 100 6.23 8.10 0.47
N GLU A 101 5.29 8.11 1.41
CA GLU A 101 5.39 7.32 2.65
C GLU A 101 5.43 5.80 2.36
N ASN A 102 4.62 5.34 1.42
CA ASN A 102 4.62 3.94 1.00
C ASN A 102 5.94 3.55 0.34
N LEU A 103 6.50 4.42 -0.51
CA LEU A 103 7.82 4.23 -1.12
C LEU A 103 8.92 4.19 -0.05
N LEU A 104 8.92 5.14 0.89
CA LEU A 104 9.87 5.18 1.99
C LEU A 104 9.84 3.88 2.80
N TYR A 105 8.64 3.42 3.18
CA TYR A 105 8.46 2.20 3.94
C TYR A 105 8.91 0.95 3.17
N SER A 106 8.55 0.83 1.88
CA SER A 106 8.93 -0.33 1.07
C SER A 106 10.44 -0.39 0.84
N THR A 107 11.09 0.74 0.59
CA THR A 107 12.55 0.82 0.44
C THR A 107 13.27 0.50 1.75
N GLU A 108 12.85 1.08 2.88
CA GLU A 108 13.44 0.75 4.19
C GLU A 108 13.31 -0.73 4.54
N LYS A 109 12.15 -1.33 4.23
CA LYS A 109 11.92 -2.76 4.44
C LYS A 109 12.86 -3.60 3.55
N SER A 110 12.91 -3.33 2.25
CA SER A 110 13.78 -4.04 1.32
C SER A 110 15.26 -3.95 1.71
N LEU A 111 15.72 -2.79 2.19
CA LEU A 111 17.09 -2.64 2.72
C LEU A 111 17.36 -3.52 3.94
N ARG A 112 16.39 -3.62 4.86
CA ARG A 112 16.52 -4.49 6.04
C ARG A 112 16.54 -5.96 5.65
N ASP A 113 15.70 -6.36 4.71
CA ASP A 113 15.57 -7.75 4.26
C ASP A 113 16.80 -8.21 3.46
N MET A 114 17.41 -7.30 2.68
CA MET A 114 18.63 -7.59 1.91
C MET A 114 19.91 -7.63 2.76
N GLY A 115 19.93 -6.92 3.90
CA GLY A 115 21.05 -6.95 4.85
C GLY A 115 22.39 -6.63 4.20
N ASP A 116 23.33 -7.57 4.26
CA ASP A 116 24.70 -7.44 3.74
C ASP A 116 24.84 -7.77 2.24
N LYS A 117 23.74 -8.12 1.55
CA LYS A 117 23.75 -8.41 0.11
C LYS A 117 23.86 -7.15 -0.76
N VAL A 118 23.64 -5.98 -0.18
CA VAL A 118 23.82 -4.67 -0.82
C VAL A 118 25.14 -4.08 -0.36
N ASP A 119 25.93 -3.56 -1.29
CA ASP A 119 27.20 -2.93 -0.94
C ASP A 119 26.99 -1.67 -0.07
N SER A 120 27.98 -1.38 0.77
CA SER A 120 27.90 -0.27 1.72
C SER A 120 27.71 1.12 1.08
N SER A 121 28.17 1.33 -0.16
CA SER A 121 28.00 2.60 -0.86
C SER A 121 26.54 2.78 -1.28
N THR A 122 25.97 1.76 -1.94
CA THR A 122 24.56 1.76 -2.35
C THR A 122 23.62 1.89 -1.13
N LYS A 123 23.94 1.18 -0.03
CA LYS A 123 23.16 1.30 1.22
C LYS A 123 23.18 2.73 1.77
N ALA A 124 24.35 3.36 1.84
CA ALA A 124 24.48 4.74 2.33
C ALA A 124 23.75 5.75 1.43
N GLU A 125 23.80 5.57 0.10
CA GLU A 125 23.07 6.40 -0.86
C GLU A 125 21.55 6.33 -0.65
N ILE A 126 21.01 5.12 -0.47
CA ILE A 126 19.57 4.93 -0.25
C ILE A 126 19.14 5.46 1.12
N GLU A 127 19.92 5.22 2.18
CA GLU A 127 19.62 5.74 3.52
C GLU A 127 19.63 7.27 3.55
N ALA A 128 20.55 7.91 2.83
CA ALA A 128 20.58 9.36 2.68
C ALA A 128 19.33 9.87 1.95
N ALA A 129 18.99 9.30 0.79
CA ALA A 129 17.80 9.70 0.03
C ALA A 129 16.49 9.47 0.82
N ALA A 130 16.40 8.37 1.57
CA ALA A 130 15.29 8.05 2.45
C ALA A 130 15.14 9.09 3.58
N GLY A 131 16.25 9.51 4.18
CA GLY A 131 16.28 10.56 5.20
C GLY A 131 15.84 11.94 4.67
N GLU A 132 16.25 12.29 3.45
CA GLU A 132 15.82 13.51 2.79
C GLU A 132 14.31 13.50 2.46
N LEU A 133 13.80 12.37 1.94
CA LEU A 133 12.37 12.22 1.69
C LEU A 133 11.56 12.31 2.99
N LYS A 134 12.03 11.66 4.06
CA LYS A 134 11.41 11.72 5.38
C LYS A 134 11.33 13.16 5.90
N THR A 135 12.39 13.93 5.71
CA THR A 135 12.42 15.36 6.09
C THR A 135 11.45 16.18 5.24
N ALA A 136 11.38 15.91 3.94
CA ALA A 136 10.42 16.60 3.05
C ALA A 136 8.95 16.30 3.43
N LEU A 137 8.67 15.08 3.89
CA LEU A 137 7.34 14.65 4.34
C LEU A 137 6.85 15.35 5.62
N GLU A 138 7.75 15.96 6.40
CA GLU A 138 7.37 16.79 7.57
C GLU A 138 6.78 18.15 7.14
N GLY A 139 7.03 18.57 5.90
CA GLY A 139 6.48 19.80 5.31
C GLY A 139 5.28 19.55 4.38
N ASP A 140 4.85 20.62 3.70
CA ASP A 140 3.72 20.60 2.74
C ASP A 140 4.14 20.94 1.30
N ASP A 141 5.44 20.92 1.01
CA ASP A 141 5.97 21.19 -0.33
C ASP A 141 5.87 19.95 -1.23
N VAL A 142 4.80 19.90 -2.03
CA VAL A 142 4.51 18.81 -2.96
C VAL A 142 5.61 18.61 -4.01
N GLU A 143 6.20 19.70 -4.50
CA GLU A 143 7.28 19.62 -5.51
C GLU A 143 8.53 19.01 -4.88
N ALA A 144 8.88 19.43 -3.66
CA ALA A 144 9.99 18.85 -2.92
C ALA A 144 9.76 17.36 -2.61
N ILE A 145 8.55 16.97 -2.18
CA ILE A 145 8.22 15.56 -1.90
C ILE A 145 8.33 14.72 -3.16
N LYS A 146 7.83 15.19 -4.30
CA LYS A 146 7.97 14.49 -5.59
C LYS A 146 9.43 14.33 -5.98
N ALA A 147 10.21 15.41 -5.97
CA ALA A 147 11.62 15.38 -6.34
C ALA A 147 12.44 14.43 -5.44
N ARG A 148 12.18 14.41 -4.12
CA ARG A 148 12.85 13.46 -3.20
C ARG A 148 12.34 12.03 -3.35
N SER A 149 11.08 11.84 -3.72
CA SER A 149 10.53 10.52 -4.04
C SER A 149 11.20 9.95 -5.29
N ASP A 150 11.38 10.76 -6.32
CA ASP A 150 12.09 10.37 -7.54
C ASP A 150 13.56 10.04 -7.27
N ALA A 151 14.24 10.86 -6.44
CA ALA A 151 15.61 10.59 -6.02
C ALA A 151 15.73 9.26 -5.25
N LEU A 152 14.81 8.98 -4.32
CA LEU A 152 14.76 7.72 -3.60
C LEU A 152 14.49 6.54 -4.55
N MET A 153 13.56 6.70 -5.49
CA MET A 153 13.25 5.68 -6.49
C MET A 153 14.48 5.36 -7.34
N GLN A 154 15.22 6.40 -7.78
CA GLN A 154 16.46 6.23 -8.55
C GLN A 154 17.54 5.51 -7.77
N ALA A 155 17.79 5.91 -6.52
CA ALA A 155 18.74 5.24 -5.64
C ALA A 155 18.34 3.77 -5.37
N SER A 156 17.03 3.50 -5.30
CA SER A 156 16.48 2.17 -5.03
C SER A 156 16.51 1.21 -6.23
N HIS A 157 16.85 1.65 -7.45
CA HIS A 157 16.87 0.75 -8.62
C HIS A 157 17.83 -0.43 -8.45
N LYS A 158 19.04 -0.17 -7.95
CA LYS A 158 20.03 -1.23 -7.67
C LYS A 158 19.54 -2.22 -6.61
N LEU A 159 18.82 -1.71 -5.61
CA LEU A 159 18.18 -2.54 -4.58
C LEU A 159 17.08 -3.42 -5.19
N ALA A 160 16.25 -2.87 -6.08
CA ALA A 160 15.19 -3.60 -6.73
C ALA A 160 15.71 -4.77 -7.58
N GLU A 161 16.83 -4.58 -8.29
CA GLU A 161 17.50 -5.66 -9.04
C GLU A 161 17.96 -6.80 -8.11
N ALA A 162 18.59 -6.47 -6.98
CA ALA A 162 19.04 -7.45 -6.00
C ALA A 162 17.87 -8.21 -5.35
N VAL A 163 16.78 -7.51 -5.01
CA VAL A 163 15.56 -8.11 -4.46
C VAL A 163 14.92 -9.06 -5.48
N TYR A 164 14.83 -8.66 -6.75
CA TYR A 164 14.24 -9.49 -7.80
C TYR A 164 15.05 -10.77 -8.06
N GLN A 165 16.38 -10.66 -8.08
CA GLN A 165 17.27 -11.82 -8.20
C GLN A 165 17.12 -12.79 -7.02
N GLN A 166 16.98 -12.27 -5.79
CA GLN A 166 16.72 -13.12 -4.62
C GLN A 166 15.34 -13.79 -4.71
N ALA A 167 14.29 -13.06 -5.10
CA ALA A 167 12.95 -13.63 -5.23
C ALA A 167 12.91 -14.77 -6.28
N GLN A 168 13.62 -14.62 -7.40
CA GLN A 168 13.75 -15.70 -8.38
C GLN A 168 14.50 -16.92 -7.83
N GLN A 169 15.56 -16.73 -7.05
CA GLN A 169 16.29 -17.83 -6.42
C GLN A 169 15.44 -18.54 -5.35
N GLU A 170 14.67 -17.81 -4.55
CA GLU A 170 13.75 -18.38 -3.55
C GLU A 170 12.59 -19.13 -4.21
N GLN A 171 12.08 -18.64 -5.34
CA GLN A 171 11.01 -19.31 -6.09
C GLN A 171 11.49 -20.56 -6.84
N ALA A 172 12.73 -20.56 -7.33
CA ALA A 172 13.39 -21.75 -7.86
C ALA A 172 13.67 -22.80 -6.77
N ALA A 173 14.05 -22.37 -5.56
CA ALA A 173 14.24 -23.25 -4.41
C ALA A 173 12.91 -23.81 -3.88
N ALA A 174 11.83 -23.03 -3.88
CA ALA A 174 10.49 -23.46 -3.47
C ALA A 174 9.82 -24.41 -4.48
N SER A 175 10.26 -24.40 -5.74
CA SER A 175 9.81 -25.35 -6.77
C SER A 175 10.63 -26.64 -6.79
N GLY A 176 11.70 -26.73 -5.99
CA GLY A 176 12.62 -27.87 -5.90
C GLY A 176 12.31 -28.89 -4.80
N ASP A 177 11.34 -28.62 -3.91
CA ASP A 177 11.02 -29.50 -2.76
C ASP A 177 9.78 -30.39 -3.01
N GLY A 178 9.51 -30.72 -4.26
CA GLY A 178 8.36 -31.51 -4.71
C GLY A 178 8.64 -32.97 -5.09
N SER A 179 9.79 -33.57 -4.72
CA SER A 179 10.04 -34.99 -5.04
C SER A 179 10.93 -35.70 -4.01
N GLY A 180 10.28 -36.27 -3.00
CA GLY A 180 10.87 -37.29 -2.13
C GLY A 180 9.93 -38.48 -1.95
N GLY A 181 9.95 -39.44 -2.88
CA GLY A 181 9.22 -40.72 -2.69
C GLY A 181 9.13 -41.70 -3.88
N ALA A 182 10.24 -42.40 -4.16
CA ALA A 182 10.37 -43.77 -4.67
C ALA A 182 10.28 -44.13 -6.19
N GLN A 183 11.41 -44.70 -6.66
CA GLN A 183 11.65 -45.66 -7.77
C GLN A 183 11.40 -45.13 -9.20
N ASP A 184 12.26 -45.31 -10.20
CA ASP A 184 13.27 -46.34 -10.49
C ASP A 184 14.25 -45.76 -11.54
N GLU A 185 15.36 -46.46 -11.76
CA GLU A 185 16.38 -46.19 -12.79
C GLU A 185 15.77 -45.99 -14.19
N GLU A 186 16.17 -44.95 -14.93
CA GLU A 186 16.70 -45.07 -16.31
C GLU A 186 16.87 -43.71 -17.04
N ASN A 187 18.07 -43.60 -17.61
CA ASN A 187 18.46 -42.87 -18.81
C ASN A 187 18.70 -41.34 -18.75
N VAL A 188 19.97 -41.03 -18.88
CA VAL A 188 20.56 -39.73 -19.21
C VAL A 188 20.34 -39.48 -20.69
N GLU A 189 19.65 -38.40 -21.06
CA GLU A 189 19.81 -37.80 -22.39
C GLU A 189 20.06 -36.30 -22.22
N GLU A 190 21.35 -35.94 -22.31
CA GLU A 190 21.80 -34.58 -22.62
C GLU A 190 21.26 -34.20 -24.01
N ALA A 191 20.29 -33.28 -24.05
CA ALA A 191 19.91 -32.62 -25.28
C ALA A 191 20.88 -31.45 -25.52
N ASP A 192 21.96 -31.73 -26.27
CA ASP A 192 22.80 -30.74 -26.93
C ASP A 192 21.91 -29.90 -27.86
N TYR A 193 21.89 -28.58 -27.65
CA TYR A 193 21.16 -27.65 -28.51
C TYR A 193 22.10 -27.18 -29.63
N GLU A 194 21.98 -27.81 -30.81
CA GLU A 194 22.70 -27.39 -32.02
C GLU A 194 22.04 -26.11 -32.57
N VAL A 195 22.81 -25.02 -32.56
CA VAL A 195 22.44 -23.74 -33.18
C VAL A 195 22.50 -23.91 -34.70
N LEU A 196 21.32 -24.00 -35.34
CA LEU A 196 21.21 -23.88 -36.79
C LEU A 196 20.93 -22.43 -37.15
N ASP A 197 21.98 -21.75 -37.60
CA ASP A 197 21.89 -20.52 -38.39
C ASP A 197 21.16 -20.84 -39.70
N GLU A 198 20.02 -20.18 -39.96
CA GLU A 198 19.44 -20.10 -41.31
C GLU A 198 19.64 -18.68 -41.84
N ASP A 199 20.79 -18.47 -42.47
CA ASP A 199 21.04 -17.40 -43.43
C ASP A 199 20.70 -17.90 -44.86
N GLU A 200 19.99 -17.03 -45.58
CA GLU A 200 19.86 -16.89 -47.03
C GLU A 200 19.22 -17.97 -47.95
N SER A 201 18.09 -17.53 -48.51
CA SER A 201 17.82 -17.39 -49.97
C SER A 201 17.03 -18.49 -50.71
N LYS A 202 15.83 -18.11 -51.15
CA LYS A 202 15.36 -18.23 -52.55
C LYS A 202 14.19 -17.28 -52.84
#